data_AF-A0A7C7A3S1-F1
#
_entry.id   AF-A0A7C7A3S1-F1
#
_cell.length_a   1.000
_cell.length_b   1.000
_cell.length_c   1.000
_cell.angle_alpha   90.00
_cell.angle_beta   90.00
_cell.angle_gamma   90.00
#
_symmetry.space_group_name_H-M   'P 1'
#
loop_
_entity.id
_entity.type
_entity.pdbx_description
1 polymer ?
#
loop_
_entity_poly.entity_id
_entity_poly.type
_entity_poly.pdbx_seq_one_letter_code
_entity_poly.pdbx_strand_id
1 'polypeptide(L)'
;LDADVIINLPKMKVHLAGTVTLSLKNWNGLIPNVHPSGQQQGAHRIDLGQKFADLYRAVKADLTIVDAIIGMEGQGPHAGTPVEMNLIIAGADMVATDAVTSYVMGFDPMEIPAVRCAGTEGLGEIDLNNIEVVGEPIAEVRRHFKRPNDNPLGMYKGFTVYAQQTCPGCYANVRGALDSFANSGISMSEFLKERGEVVVVAGGLPDFDPQFAESKHLFVVGDCWEYFPTADNIREAIELAKTVTYYPGCAPVYIFSQLNTDLQKLAQ
;
A
#
# COMPACT_ATOMS: atom_id res chain seq x y z
N LEU A 1 5.68 24.51 -13.30
CA LEU A 1 6.79 24.13 -12.39
C LEU A 1 7.86 25.18 -12.64
N ASP A 2 7.55 26.43 -12.29
CA ASP A 2 8.30 27.60 -12.80
C ASP A 2 9.35 28.06 -11.78
N ALA A 3 9.75 27.13 -10.90
CA ALA A 3 10.73 27.37 -9.86
C ALA A 3 12.13 27.09 -10.41
N ASP A 4 13.11 27.91 -9.99
CA ASP A 4 14.52 27.73 -10.36
C ASP A 4 15.15 26.50 -9.68
N VAL A 5 14.58 26.08 -8.54
CA VAL A 5 15.04 24.96 -7.72
C VAL A 5 13.84 24.21 -7.15
N ILE A 6 13.88 22.88 -7.23
CA ILE A 6 12.89 21.97 -6.65
C ILE A 6 13.55 21.19 -5.51
N ILE A 7 13.06 21.40 -4.29
CA ILE A 7 13.49 20.65 -3.10
C ILE A 7 12.42 19.62 -2.73
N ASN A 8 12.82 18.35 -2.65
CA ASN A 8 11.97 17.24 -2.24
C ASN A 8 12.17 16.93 -0.75
N LEU A 9 11.08 16.84 0.01
CA LEU A 9 11.10 16.60 1.47
C LEU A 9 10.28 15.35 1.85
N PRO A 10 10.73 14.14 1.49
CA PRO A 10 10.04 12.90 1.83
C PRO A 10 10.21 12.52 3.30
N LYS A 11 9.31 11.65 3.79
CA LYS A 11 9.38 11.06 5.12
C LYS A 11 9.95 9.65 5.06
N MET A 12 10.87 9.28 5.95
CA MET A 12 11.33 7.89 6.11
C MET A 12 10.21 7.01 6.70
N LYS A 13 9.53 6.20 5.89
CA LYS A 13 8.53 5.25 6.42
C LYS A 13 8.41 3.97 5.61
N VAL A 14 8.08 2.88 6.29
CA VAL A 14 7.58 1.64 5.67
C VAL A 14 6.15 1.86 5.16
N HIS A 15 5.79 1.20 4.05
CA HIS A 15 4.49 1.36 3.42
C HIS A 15 4.01 0.06 2.74
N LEU A 16 2.74 -0.30 2.91
CA LEU A 16 2.13 -1.50 2.30
C LEU A 16 2.24 -1.51 0.75
N ALA A 17 1.69 -0.50 0.07
CA ALA A 17 1.72 -0.40 -1.40
C ALA A 17 3.03 0.18 -2.00
N GLY A 18 4.20 -0.29 -1.57
CA GLY A 18 5.49 0.19 -2.12
C GLY A 18 6.73 -0.13 -1.30
N THR A 19 6.60 -0.94 -0.25
CA THR A 19 7.64 -1.31 0.73
C THR A 19 8.07 -0.13 1.61
N VAL A 20 8.42 1.00 1.02
CA VAL A 20 8.75 2.25 1.72
C VAL A 20 8.11 3.45 1.04
N THR A 21 8.01 4.55 1.77
CA THR A 21 7.88 5.89 1.22
C THR A 21 9.15 6.63 1.50
N LEU A 22 9.72 7.17 0.44
CA LEU A 22 10.93 7.97 0.40
C LEU A 22 10.77 8.96 -0.77
N SER A 23 11.86 9.36 -1.39
CA SER A 23 11.95 10.46 -2.34
C SER A 23 11.17 10.20 -3.62
N LEU A 24 11.37 9.04 -4.26
CA LEU A 24 10.70 8.68 -5.52
C LEU A 24 9.18 8.59 -5.34
N LYS A 25 8.72 7.98 -4.25
CA LYS A 25 7.28 7.85 -3.95
C LYS A 25 6.64 9.19 -3.60
N ASN A 26 7.38 10.15 -3.06
CA ASN A 26 6.84 11.46 -2.68
C ASN A 26 6.26 12.22 -3.88
N TRP A 27 6.80 11.99 -5.09
CA TRP A 27 6.27 12.54 -6.34
C TRP A 27 4.89 12.06 -6.71
N ASN A 28 4.38 10.97 -6.11
CA ASN A 28 2.98 10.63 -6.25
C ASN A 28 2.06 11.76 -5.75
N GLY A 29 2.50 12.59 -4.80
CA GLY A 29 1.76 13.74 -4.28
C GLY A 29 1.64 14.90 -5.27
N LEU A 30 2.43 14.92 -6.36
CA LEU A 30 2.28 15.92 -7.42
C LEU A 30 1.05 15.67 -8.29
N ILE A 31 0.49 14.46 -8.26
CA ILE A 31 -0.69 14.10 -9.02
C ILE A 31 -1.93 14.62 -8.28
N PRO A 32 -2.75 15.47 -8.93
CA PRO A 32 -3.92 16.06 -8.29
C PRO A 32 -4.84 15.03 -7.63
N ASN A 33 -5.27 15.34 -6.40
CA ASN A 33 -6.21 14.54 -5.65
C ASN A 33 -7.65 14.91 -5.99
N VAL A 34 -8.10 14.55 -7.20
CA VAL A 34 -9.50 14.71 -7.60
C VAL A 34 -10.27 13.40 -7.35
N HIS A 35 -11.08 13.42 -6.30
CA HIS A 35 -12.14 12.45 -5.99
C HIS A 35 -13.49 13.09 -6.40
N PRO A 36 -14.47 12.39 -7.03
CA PRO A 36 -14.60 10.95 -7.32
C PRO A 36 -14.38 10.58 -8.80
N SER A 37 -13.83 11.46 -9.64
CA SER A 37 -13.75 11.30 -11.11
C SER A 37 -12.62 10.38 -11.63
N GLY A 38 -12.10 9.45 -10.83
CA GLY A 38 -11.26 8.33 -11.31
C GLY A 38 -9.75 8.57 -11.45
N GLN A 39 -9.23 9.81 -11.33
CA GLN A 39 -7.77 10.04 -11.45
C GLN A 39 -6.97 9.51 -10.25
N GLN A 40 -7.51 9.64 -9.03
CA GLN A 40 -6.91 9.09 -7.81
C GLN A 40 -6.79 7.57 -7.83
N GLN A 41 -7.82 6.88 -8.35
CA GLN A 41 -7.78 5.43 -8.53
C GLN A 41 -6.67 5.07 -9.53
N GLY A 42 -6.62 5.76 -10.69
CA GLY A 42 -5.58 5.57 -11.69
C GLY A 42 -4.15 5.78 -11.15
N ALA A 43 -3.96 6.76 -10.27
CA ALA A 43 -2.68 7.04 -9.65
C ALA A 43 -2.22 5.98 -8.62
N HIS A 44 -3.10 5.09 -8.19
CA HIS A 44 -2.77 4.02 -7.24
C HIS A 44 -2.97 2.63 -7.83
N ARG A 45 -3.17 2.57 -9.16
CA ARG A 45 -3.16 1.32 -9.91
C ARG A 45 -1.75 0.74 -9.96
N ILE A 46 -1.72 -0.52 -10.41
CA ILE A 46 -0.61 -1.45 -10.61
C ILE A 46 0.71 -0.76 -11.02
N ASP A 47 1.84 -1.39 -10.71
CA ASP A 47 3.18 -0.97 -11.13
C ASP A 47 3.64 0.37 -10.56
N LEU A 48 3.26 0.63 -9.30
CA LEU A 48 3.66 1.83 -8.57
C LEU A 48 5.17 2.10 -8.62
N GLY A 49 6.00 1.05 -8.60
CA GLY A 49 7.44 1.19 -8.76
C GLY A 49 7.84 1.87 -10.08
N GLN A 50 7.37 1.33 -11.20
CA GLN A 50 7.62 1.89 -12.54
C GLN A 50 7.05 3.29 -12.67
N LYS A 51 5.83 3.48 -12.17
CA LYS A 51 5.19 4.79 -12.18
C LYS A 51 6.03 5.85 -11.46
N PHE A 52 6.62 5.53 -10.31
CA PHE A 52 7.46 6.49 -9.59
C PHE A 52 8.77 6.79 -10.33
N ALA A 53 9.35 5.80 -11.02
CA ALA A 53 10.48 6.02 -11.93
C ALA A 53 10.09 6.95 -13.09
N ASP A 54 8.91 6.75 -13.69
CA ASP A 54 8.40 7.59 -14.78
C ASP A 54 8.12 9.03 -14.33
N LEU A 55 7.56 9.21 -13.12
CA LEU A 55 7.37 10.54 -12.51
C LEU A 55 8.71 11.23 -12.28
N TYR A 56 9.72 10.50 -11.78
CA TYR A 56 11.07 11.04 -11.61
C TYR A 56 11.71 11.42 -12.94
N ARG A 57 11.47 10.67 -14.03
CA ARG A 57 11.92 11.04 -15.38
C ARG A 57 11.31 12.37 -15.83
N ALA A 58 10.04 12.61 -15.52
CA ALA A 58 9.33 13.82 -15.89
C ALA A 58 9.73 15.03 -15.02
N VAL A 59 9.91 14.82 -13.72
CA VAL A 59 10.23 15.88 -12.74
C VAL A 59 11.33 15.39 -11.80
N LYS A 60 12.50 16.00 -11.89
CA LYS A 60 13.63 15.75 -10.99
C LYS A 60 13.66 16.81 -9.89
N ALA A 61 14.01 16.41 -8.68
CA ALA A 61 14.39 17.34 -7.63
C ALA A 61 15.87 17.73 -7.81
N ASP A 62 16.22 18.98 -7.54
CA ASP A 62 17.62 19.42 -7.48
C ASP A 62 18.27 19.01 -6.16
N LEU A 63 17.47 18.90 -5.10
CA LEU A 63 17.89 18.44 -3.78
C LEU A 63 16.76 17.66 -3.12
N THR A 64 17.10 16.51 -2.56
CA THR A 64 16.21 15.72 -1.72
C THR A 64 16.74 15.73 -0.30
N ILE A 65 15.85 15.92 0.68
CA ILE A 65 16.15 15.88 2.10
C ILE A 65 15.11 14.98 2.77
N VAL A 66 15.49 13.75 3.07
CA VAL A 66 14.65 12.80 3.80
C VAL A 66 14.60 13.19 5.26
N ASP A 67 13.39 13.50 5.74
CA ASP A 67 13.11 13.60 7.17
C ASP A 67 13.10 12.19 7.78
N ALA A 68 14.20 11.90 8.48
CA ALA A 68 14.42 10.68 9.23
C ALA A 68 14.64 10.96 10.73
N ILE A 69 14.05 12.03 11.27
CA ILE A 69 14.15 12.30 12.72
C ILE A 69 13.36 11.22 13.48
N ILE A 70 12.09 11.07 13.09
CA ILE A 70 11.22 9.97 13.49
C ILE A 70 10.76 9.26 12.23
N GLY A 71 11.26 8.07 11.98
CA GLY A 71 10.77 7.18 10.93
C GLY A 71 9.52 6.41 11.35
N MET A 72 9.00 5.58 10.45
CA MET A 72 7.91 4.64 10.75
C MET A 72 8.23 3.25 10.20
N GLU A 73 8.03 2.21 11.02
CA GLU A 73 8.18 0.80 10.65
C GLU A 73 6.84 0.04 10.66
N GLY A 74 6.82 -1.17 10.10
CA GLY A 74 5.68 -2.08 10.21
C GLY A 74 4.52 -1.74 9.26
N GLN A 75 3.29 -1.73 9.77
CA GLN A 75 2.06 -1.62 8.96
C GLN A 75 1.73 -0.17 8.57
N GLY A 76 2.69 0.54 7.99
CA GLY A 76 2.47 1.86 7.43
C GLY A 76 1.57 1.84 6.18
N PRO A 77 0.86 2.95 5.87
CA PRO A 77 1.09 4.27 6.44
C PRO A 77 0.22 4.62 7.66
N HIS A 78 -0.78 3.80 8.02
CA HIS A 78 -1.77 4.15 9.07
C HIS A 78 -1.62 3.38 10.38
N ALA A 79 -1.02 2.18 10.36
CA ALA A 79 -0.87 1.31 11.52
C ALA A 79 0.61 0.98 11.82
N GLY A 80 1.52 1.84 11.33
CA GLY A 80 2.95 1.71 11.59
C GLY A 80 3.34 2.15 12.99
N THR A 81 4.54 1.76 13.43
CA THR A 81 5.12 2.17 14.72
C THR A 81 6.20 3.23 14.47
N PRO A 82 6.24 4.34 15.23
CA PRO A 82 7.30 5.33 15.11
C PRO A 82 8.67 4.74 15.53
N VAL A 83 9.72 5.12 14.83
CA VAL A 83 11.11 4.74 15.15
C VAL A 83 11.96 6.00 15.20
N GLU A 84 12.51 6.31 16.37
CA GLU A 84 13.44 7.42 16.51
C GLU A 84 14.78 7.05 15.87
N MET A 85 15.19 7.86 14.89
CA MET A 85 16.41 7.68 14.11
C MET A 85 17.36 8.86 14.29
N ASN A 86 16.82 10.08 14.50
CA ASN A 86 17.59 11.33 14.65
C ASN A 86 18.55 11.59 13.49
N LEU A 87 18.12 11.31 12.26
CA LEU A 87 18.89 11.50 11.05
C LEU A 87 18.22 12.49 10.11
N ILE A 88 19.06 13.10 9.27
CA ILE A 88 18.65 13.72 8.00
C ILE A 88 19.53 13.07 6.93
N ILE A 89 18.92 12.60 5.85
CA ILE A 89 19.64 12.05 4.71
C ILE A 89 19.34 12.93 3.51
N ALA A 90 20.36 13.45 2.84
CA ALA A 90 20.17 14.38 1.74
C ALA A 90 21.09 14.08 0.57
N GLY A 91 20.61 14.36 -0.64
CA GLY A 91 21.35 14.12 -1.88
C GLY A 91 20.66 14.74 -3.09
N ALA A 92 21.41 14.96 -4.15
CA ALA A 92 20.90 15.48 -5.43
C ALA A 92 20.37 14.36 -6.35
N ASP A 93 20.83 13.12 -6.16
CA ASP A 93 20.29 11.94 -6.84
C ASP A 93 19.25 11.25 -5.96
N MET A 94 17.99 11.25 -6.41
CA MET A 94 16.87 10.64 -5.69
C MET A 94 16.99 9.11 -5.57
N VAL A 95 17.56 8.44 -6.58
CA VAL A 95 17.75 6.97 -6.55
C VAL A 95 18.83 6.64 -5.53
N ALA A 96 19.96 7.35 -5.55
CA ALA A 96 21.05 7.14 -4.60
C ALA A 96 20.60 7.45 -3.16
N THR A 97 19.85 8.54 -2.97
CA THR A 97 19.29 8.92 -1.66
C THR A 97 18.33 7.85 -1.14
N ASP A 98 17.45 7.33 -1.99
CA ASP A 98 16.52 6.27 -1.59
C ASP A 98 17.23 4.92 -1.38
N ALA A 99 18.27 4.60 -2.15
CA ALA A 99 19.07 3.39 -1.97
C ALA A 99 19.81 3.40 -0.62
N VAL A 100 20.51 4.49 -0.30
CA VAL A 100 21.16 4.70 1.00
C VAL A 100 20.14 4.64 2.12
N THR A 101 19.01 5.35 1.98
CA THR A 101 17.99 5.38 3.03
C THR A 101 17.36 4.01 3.24
N SER A 102 17.10 3.25 2.17
CA SER A 102 16.57 1.88 2.25
C SER A 102 17.55 0.95 2.95
N TYR A 103 18.85 1.07 2.64
CA TYR A 103 19.90 0.35 3.34
C TYR A 103 19.91 0.66 4.83
N VAL A 104 19.85 1.95 5.20
CA VAL A 104 19.78 2.42 6.59
C VAL A 104 18.54 1.88 7.32
N MET A 105 17.40 1.76 6.64
CA MET A 105 16.19 1.09 7.15
C MET A 105 16.29 -0.45 7.21
N GLY A 106 17.43 -1.00 6.80
CA GLY A 106 17.73 -2.42 6.84
C GLY A 106 17.14 -3.22 5.68
N PHE A 107 16.76 -2.58 4.58
CA PHE A 107 16.35 -3.22 3.32
C PHE A 107 17.52 -3.30 2.34
N ASP A 108 17.45 -4.22 1.39
CA ASP A 108 18.22 -4.15 0.15
C ASP A 108 17.52 -3.15 -0.81
N PRO A 109 18.23 -2.20 -1.42
CA PRO A 109 17.64 -1.28 -2.41
C PRO A 109 16.83 -1.98 -3.52
N MET A 110 17.20 -3.20 -3.92
CA MET A 110 16.49 -3.99 -4.93
C MET A 110 15.12 -4.53 -4.46
N GLU A 111 14.87 -4.56 -3.15
CA GLU A 111 13.55 -4.87 -2.59
C GLU A 111 12.54 -3.74 -2.82
N ILE A 112 13.02 -2.51 -3.05
CA ILE A 112 12.17 -1.34 -3.18
C ILE A 112 11.78 -1.15 -4.64
N PRO A 113 10.51 -1.36 -5.04
CA PRO A 113 10.13 -1.37 -6.46
C PRO A 113 10.50 -0.08 -7.20
N ALA A 114 10.35 1.07 -6.56
CA ALA A 114 10.66 2.38 -7.14
C ALA A 114 12.17 2.55 -7.41
N VAL A 115 12.99 2.21 -6.42
CA VAL A 115 14.46 2.32 -6.50
C VAL A 115 14.98 1.32 -7.53
N ARG A 116 14.49 0.08 -7.49
CA ARG A 116 14.82 -0.95 -8.49
C ARG A 116 14.51 -0.48 -9.90
N CYS A 117 13.27 -0.08 -10.20
CA CYS A 117 12.88 0.38 -11.53
C CYS A 117 13.77 1.54 -12.00
N ALA A 118 13.87 2.61 -11.20
CA ALA A 118 14.63 3.80 -11.57
C ALA A 118 16.14 3.53 -11.74
N GLY A 119 16.73 2.73 -10.86
CA GLY A 119 18.15 2.35 -10.93
C GLY A 119 18.45 1.47 -12.13
N THR A 120 17.63 0.44 -12.40
CA THR A 120 17.82 -0.44 -13.57
C THR A 120 17.65 0.28 -14.91
N GLU A 121 16.92 1.39 -14.92
CA GLU A 121 16.74 2.25 -16.10
C GLU A 121 17.81 3.34 -16.22
N GLY A 122 18.77 3.40 -15.29
CA GLY A 122 19.86 4.39 -15.31
C GLY A 122 19.41 5.82 -15.00
N LEU A 123 18.29 6.00 -14.29
CA LEU A 123 17.82 7.35 -13.90
C LEU A 123 18.63 7.97 -12.76
N GLY A 124 19.36 7.13 -12.01
CA GLY A 124 20.25 7.47 -10.91
C GLY A 124 21.00 6.22 -10.43
N GLU A 125 21.88 6.38 -9.45
CA GLU A 125 22.71 5.29 -8.94
C GLU A 125 22.00 4.48 -7.84
N ILE A 126 22.03 3.15 -7.94
CA ILE A 126 21.44 2.21 -6.98
C ILE A 126 22.51 1.40 -6.25
N ASP A 127 23.68 1.19 -6.85
CA ASP A 127 24.78 0.46 -6.23
C ASP A 127 25.43 1.31 -5.15
N LEU A 128 25.29 0.86 -3.90
CA LEU A 128 25.84 1.53 -2.72
C LEU A 128 27.37 1.72 -2.81
N ASN A 129 28.09 0.89 -3.57
CA ASN A 129 29.54 1.02 -3.73
C ASN A 129 29.94 2.21 -4.62
N ASN A 130 29.01 2.69 -5.45
CA ASN A 130 29.22 3.83 -6.35
C ASN A 130 28.68 5.15 -5.76
N ILE A 131 28.09 5.10 -4.55
CA ILE A 131 27.51 6.26 -3.90
C ILE A 131 28.50 6.77 -2.83
N GLU A 132 29.00 8.00 -3.03
CA GLU A 132 29.77 8.68 -1.99
C GLU A 132 28.83 9.15 -0.88
N VAL A 133 29.02 8.61 0.32
CA VAL A 133 28.33 9.07 1.52
C VAL A 133 29.27 9.92 2.35
N VAL A 134 28.84 11.15 2.64
CA VAL A 134 29.52 12.08 3.53
C VAL A 134 28.75 12.17 4.85
N GLY A 135 29.46 12.15 5.98
CA GLY A 135 28.87 12.19 7.32
C GLY A 135 28.99 10.84 8.03
N GLU A 136 27.95 10.46 8.77
CA GLU A 136 27.93 9.20 9.53
C GLU A 136 28.00 7.98 8.61
N PRO A 137 28.82 6.96 8.92
CA PRO A 137 28.84 5.73 8.14
C PRO A 137 27.48 5.02 8.13
N ILE A 138 26.96 4.68 6.94
CA ILE A 138 25.61 4.09 6.79
C ILE A 138 25.41 2.78 7.56
N ALA A 139 26.49 2.05 7.82
CA ALA A 139 26.47 0.82 8.60
C ALA A 139 26.26 1.08 10.10
N GLU A 140 26.74 2.22 10.63
CA GLU A 140 26.65 2.56 12.06
C GLU A 140 25.26 3.09 12.42
N VAL A 141 24.57 3.72 11.48
CA VAL A 141 23.22 4.26 11.67
C VAL A 141 22.11 3.30 11.19
N ARG A 142 22.49 2.11 10.70
CA ARG A 142 21.55 1.12 10.16
C ARG A 142 20.66 0.54 11.26
N ARG A 143 19.36 0.49 11.00
CA ARG A 143 18.38 -0.22 11.83
C ARG A 143 17.46 -1.08 10.97
N HIS A 144 17.21 -2.31 11.39
CA HIS A 144 16.28 -3.20 10.70
C HIS A 144 14.84 -2.88 11.08
N PHE A 145 14.15 -2.12 10.23
CA PHE A 145 12.74 -1.78 10.45
C PHE A 145 11.86 -3.01 10.29
N LYS A 146 10.77 -3.11 11.05
CA LYS A 146 9.73 -4.12 10.80
C LYS A 146 9.15 -3.95 9.39
N ARG A 147 9.01 -5.06 8.67
CA ARG A 147 8.45 -5.12 7.31
C ARG A 147 6.92 -5.02 7.35
N PRO A 148 6.28 -4.49 6.29
CA PRO A 148 4.83 -4.55 6.18
C PRO A 148 4.39 -5.98 5.81
N ASN A 149 3.13 -6.29 6.03
CA ASN A 149 2.51 -7.53 5.55
C ASN A 149 1.21 -7.12 4.89
N ASP A 150 1.16 -7.20 3.56
CA ASP A 150 0.02 -6.78 2.75
C ASP A 150 -1.04 -7.88 2.58
N ASN A 151 -0.84 -9.03 3.22
CA ASN A 151 -1.69 -10.20 3.07
C ASN A 151 -2.83 -10.20 4.12
N PRO A 152 -4.11 -10.12 3.69
CA PRO A 152 -5.26 -10.20 4.58
C PRO A 152 -5.76 -11.63 4.84
N LEU A 153 -5.27 -12.65 4.12
CA LEU A 153 -5.77 -14.02 4.24
C LEU A 153 -5.47 -14.60 5.62
N GLY A 154 -6.50 -15.20 6.22
CA GLY A 154 -6.37 -15.92 7.49
C GLY A 154 -6.08 -15.03 8.70
N MET A 155 -6.20 -13.69 8.57
CA MET A 155 -5.96 -12.78 9.69
C MET A 155 -6.91 -13.01 10.88
N TYR A 156 -8.18 -13.29 10.60
CA TYR A 156 -9.21 -13.49 11.63
C TYR A 156 -10.12 -14.66 11.29
N LYS A 157 -10.41 -15.51 12.28
CA LYS A 157 -11.40 -16.58 12.15
C LYS A 157 -12.79 -15.94 11.97
N GLY A 158 -13.49 -16.29 10.89
CA GLY A 158 -14.82 -15.74 10.55
C GLY A 158 -14.77 -14.50 9.65
N PHE A 159 -13.58 -13.99 9.31
CA PHE A 159 -13.38 -12.99 8.27
C PHE A 159 -12.57 -13.63 7.13
N THR A 160 -13.26 -14.04 6.07
CA THR A 160 -12.64 -14.80 4.97
C THR A 160 -12.48 -13.90 3.76
N VAL A 161 -11.29 -13.90 3.15
CA VAL A 161 -11.03 -13.17 1.91
C VAL A 161 -10.79 -14.18 0.79
N TYR A 162 -11.54 -14.07 -0.30
CA TYR A 162 -11.29 -14.74 -1.57
C TYR A 162 -10.79 -13.69 -2.56
N ALA A 163 -9.48 -13.67 -2.81
CA ALA A 163 -8.86 -12.79 -3.79
C ALA A 163 -8.02 -13.62 -4.74
N GLN A 164 -8.58 -13.97 -5.90
CA GLN A 164 -7.93 -14.78 -6.93
C GLN A 164 -7.94 -14.00 -8.24
N GLN A 165 -6.91 -14.21 -9.07
CA GLN A 165 -6.76 -13.51 -10.35
C GLN A 165 -6.83 -11.96 -10.21
N THR A 166 -6.44 -11.43 -9.05
CA THR A 166 -6.36 -9.99 -8.76
C THR A 166 -4.93 -9.46 -8.94
N CYS A 167 -4.81 -8.17 -9.24
CA CYS A 167 -3.56 -7.45 -8.96
C CYS A 167 -3.36 -7.26 -7.44
N PRO A 168 -2.16 -6.85 -6.97
CA PRO A 168 -1.90 -6.65 -5.54
C PRO A 168 -2.75 -5.54 -4.89
N GLY A 169 -3.37 -4.65 -5.67
CA GLY A 169 -4.06 -3.46 -5.16
C GLY A 169 -5.23 -3.78 -4.23
N CYS A 170 -6.16 -4.65 -4.64
CA CYS A 170 -7.30 -5.03 -3.81
C CYS A 170 -6.84 -5.70 -2.50
N TYR A 171 -5.78 -6.51 -2.59
CA TYR A 171 -5.20 -7.24 -1.48
C TYR A 171 -4.65 -6.29 -0.39
N ALA A 172 -3.78 -5.36 -0.78
CA ALA A 172 -3.17 -4.39 0.11
C ALA A 172 -4.20 -3.43 0.73
N ASN A 173 -5.22 -3.02 -0.03
CA ASN A 173 -6.24 -2.11 0.46
C ASN A 173 -7.17 -2.77 1.48
N VAL A 174 -7.57 -4.04 1.25
CA VAL A 174 -8.34 -4.81 2.24
C VAL A 174 -7.52 -5.01 3.50
N ARG A 175 -6.25 -5.38 3.37
CA ARG A 175 -5.35 -5.54 4.51
C ARG A 175 -5.24 -4.25 5.34
N GLY A 176 -5.01 -3.13 4.69
CA GLY A 176 -4.91 -1.84 5.35
C GLY A 176 -6.20 -1.39 6.06
N ALA A 177 -7.36 -1.72 5.50
CA ALA A 177 -8.64 -1.49 6.16
C ALA A 177 -8.78 -2.34 7.44
N LEU A 178 -8.32 -3.59 7.41
CA LEU A 178 -8.33 -4.48 8.58
C LEU A 178 -7.39 -4.00 9.69
N ASP A 179 -6.19 -3.51 9.35
CA ASP A 179 -5.29 -2.90 10.33
C ASP A 179 -5.92 -1.64 10.96
N SER A 180 -6.62 -0.84 10.15
CA SER A 180 -7.35 0.34 10.63
C SER A 180 -8.52 -0.02 11.54
N PHE A 181 -9.24 -1.10 11.21
CA PHE A 181 -10.32 -1.63 12.05
C PHE A 181 -9.80 -2.15 13.39
N ALA A 182 -8.67 -2.86 13.40
CA ALA A 182 -8.04 -3.31 14.64
C ALA A 182 -7.67 -2.14 15.57
N ASN A 183 -7.34 -0.97 15.01
CA ASN A 183 -7.06 0.25 15.77
C ASN A 183 -8.30 1.03 16.20
N SER A 184 -9.52 0.61 15.81
CA SER A 184 -10.77 1.30 16.18
C SER A 184 -11.19 1.07 17.64
N GLY A 185 -10.57 0.10 18.33
CA GLY A 185 -10.96 -0.35 19.66
C GLY A 185 -12.06 -1.42 19.66
N ILE A 186 -12.59 -1.79 18.49
CA ILE A 186 -13.58 -2.87 18.34
C ILE A 186 -12.86 -4.21 18.21
N SER A 187 -13.23 -5.18 19.04
CA SER A 187 -12.70 -6.54 18.95
C SER A 187 -13.31 -7.27 17.75
N MET A 188 -12.48 -7.63 16.77
CA MET A 188 -12.91 -8.38 15.58
C MET A 188 -13.57 -9.72 15.96
N SER A 189 -13.06 -10.43 16.96
CA SER A 189 -13.61 -11.73 17.35
C SER A 189 -15.00 -11.63 17.99
N GLU A 190 -15.24 -10.58 18.79
CA GLU A 190 -16.55 -10.31 19.39
C GLU A 190 -17.53 -9.82 18.32
N PHE A 191 -17.09 -8.90 17.47
CA PHE A 191 -17.86 -8.42 16.32
C PHE A 191 -18.38 -9.57 15.44
N LEU A 192 -17.50 -10.47 15.00
CA LEU A 192 -17.87 -11.59 14.14
C LEU A 192 -18.81 -12.59 14.85
N LYS A 193 -18.65 -12.77 16.17
CA LYS A 193 -19.52 -13.63 16.98
C LYS A 193 -20.94 -13.06 17.09
N GLU A 194 -21.07 -11.75 17.25
CA GLU A 194 -22.36 -11.09 17.49
C GLU A 194 -23.09 -10.73 16.20
N ARG A 195 -22.36 -10.31 15.17
CA ARG A 195 -22.94 -9.76 13.93
C ARG A 195 -22.96 -10.79 12.79
N GLY A 196 -22.11 -11.80 12.86
CA GLY A 196 -21.97 -12.87 11.89
C GLY A 196 -20.68 -12.78 11.09
N GLU A 197 -20.38 -13.84 10.35
CA GLU A 197 -19.15 -13.92 9.55
C GLU A 197 -19.19 -12.97 8.35
N VAL A 198 -17.98 -12.57 7.92
CA VAL A 198 -17.75 -11.68 6.79
C VAL A 198 -16.99 -12.43 5.70
N VAL A 199 -17.40 -12.26 4.46
CA VAL A 199 -16.71 -12.75 3.27
C VAL A 199 -16.37 -11.57 2.38
N VAL A 200 -15.11 -11.41 2.01
CA VAL A 200 -14.65 -10.43 1.02
C VAL A 200 -14.27 -11.17 -0.25
N VAL A 201 -14.80 -10.74 -1.40
CA VAL A 201 -14.50 -11.32 -2.72
C VAL A 201 -13.86 -10.27 -3.63
N ALA A 202 -12.80 -10.64 -4.35
CA ALA A 202 -12.11 -9.78 -5.30
C ALA A 202 -11.51 -10.60 -6.46
N GLY A 203 -11.66 -10.11 -7.70
CA GLY A 203 -11.10 -10.76 -8.90
C GLY A 203 -11.90 -11.95 -9.40
N GLY A 204 -11.29 -12.72 -10.30
CA GLY A 204 -11.87 -13.94 -10.85
C GLY A 204 -11.63 -15.11 -9.90
N LEU A 205 -12.70 -15.76 -9.46
CA LEU A 205 -12.66 -16.75 -8.38
C LEU A 205 -13.02 -18.19 -8.83
N PRO A 206 -12.12 -18.90 -9.55
CA PRO A 206 -12.37 -20.28 -9.99
C PRO A 206 -12.62 -21.27 -8.85
N ASP A 207 -12.01 -21.06 -7.68
CA ASP A 207 -12.12 -21.99 -6.55
C ASP A 207 -13.11 -21.52 -5.46
N PHE A 208 -13.90 -20.48 -5.75
CA PHE A 208 -14.90 -19.97 -4.80
C PHE A 208 -16.25 -20.66 -5.01
N ASP A 209 -16.69 -21.39 -3.98
CA ASP A 209 -18.03 -21.94 -3.87
C ASP A 209 -19.01 -20.83 -3.39
N PRO A 210 -20.00 -20.43 -4.22
CA PRO A 210 -20.97 -19.39 -3.87
C PRO A 210 -21.74 -19.67 -2.57
N GLN A 211 -21.97 -20.95 -2.26
CA GLN A 211 -22.68 -21.38 -1.05
C GLN A 211 -21.95 -20.94 0.22
N PHE A 212 -20.64 -20.68 0.14
CA PHE A 212 -19.90 -20.16 1.27
C PHE A 212 -20.38 -18.78 1.74
N ALA A 213 -21.02 -17.98 0.87
CA ALA A 213 -21.56 -16.67 1.24
C ALA A 213 -22.91 -16.74 1.96
N GLU A 214 -23.57 -17.91 1.98
CA GLU A 214 -24.90 -18.07 2.56
C GLU A 214 -24.96 -17.56 4.01
N SER A 215 -25.93 -16.69 4.31
CA SER A 215 -26.13 -16.08 5.64
C SER A 215 -24.97 -15.22 6.18
N LYS A 216 -23.97 -14.88 5.35
CA LYS A 216 -22.82 -14.03 5.73
C LYS A 216 -22.90 -12.62 5.15
N HIS A 217 -22.10 -11.72 5.70
CA HIS A 217 -21.93 -10.37 5.17
C HIS A 217 -20.92 -10.41 4.02
N LEU A 218 -21.37 -10.21 2.78
CA LEU A 218 -20.54 -10.25 1.58
C LEU A 218 -20.08 -8.84 1.18
N PHE A 219 -18.78 -8.70 0.94
CA PHE A 219 -18.16 -7.47 0.44
C PHE A 219 -17.50 -7.74 -0.90
N VAL A 220 -17.97 -7.09 -1.96
CA VAL A 220 -17.48 -7.27 -3.33
C VAL A 220 -16.53 -6.14 -3.68
N VAL A 221 -15.26 -6.47 -3.93
CA VAL A 221 -14.16 -5.52 -4.09
C VAL A 221 -13.70 -5.43 -5.54
N GLY A 222 -13.84 -4.23 -6.11
CA GLY A 222 -13.45 -3.87 -7.46
C GLY A 222 -14.40 -4.39 -8.54
N ASP A 223 -14.19 -3.94 -9.77
CA ASP A 223 -15.06 -4.31 -10.92
C ASP A 223 -14.52 -5.52 -11.69
N CYS A 224 -13.26 -5.90 -11.42
CA CYS A 224 -12.54 -6.87 -12.25
C CYS A 224 -13.22 -8.25 -12.33
N TRP A 225 -13.97 -8.63 -11.29
CA TRP A 225 -14.66 -9.91 -11.23
C TRP A 225 -15.71 -10.09 -12.33
N GLU A 226 -16.31 -9.01 -12.83
CA GLU A 226 -17.31 -9.06 -13.90
C GLU A 226 -16.71 -9.52 -15.24
N TYR A 227 -15.40 -9.36 -15.41
CA TYR A 227 -14.71 -9.70 -16.65
C TYR A 227 -14.20 -11.15 -16.69
N PHE A 228 -14.30 -11.89 -15.59
CA PHE A 228 -13.84 -13.28 -15.55
C PHE A 228 -15.00 -14.26 -15.84
N PRO A 229 -14.70 -15.44 -16.41
CA PRO A 229 -15.70 -16.49 -16.61
C PRO A 229 -16.42 -16.94 -15.33
N THR A 230 -15.84 -16.64 -14.16
CA THR A 230 -16.37 -16.98 -12.83
C THR A 230 -17.30 -15.92 -12.26
N ALA A 231 -17.70 -14.92 -13.05
CA ALA A 231 -18.61 -13.85 -12.61
C ALA A 231 -19.95 -14.40 -12.07
N ASP A 232 -20.45 -15.51 -12.65
CA ASP A 232 -21.71 -16.13 -12.19
C ASP A 232 -21.60 -16.68 -10.76
N ASN A 233 -20.43 -17.15 -10.33
CA ASN A 233 -20.22 -17.58 -8.95
C ASN A 233 -20.45 -16.41 -7.96
N ILE A 234 -20.02 -15.21 -8.32
CA ILE A 234 -20.20 -14.03 -7.48
C ILE A 234 -21.65 -13.56 -7.53
N ARG A 235 -22.31 -13.62 -8.69
CA ARG A 235 -23.75 -13.32 -8.82
C ARG A 235 -24.59 -14.25 -7.94
N GLU A 236 -24.31 -15.55 -7.95
CA GLU A 236 -24.98 -16.51 -7.06
C GLU A 236 -24.70 -16.19 -5.58
N ALA A 237 -23.44 -15.91 -5.22
CA ALA A 237 -23.10 -15.56 -3.83
C ALA A 237 -23.79 -14.28 -3.33
N ILE A 238 -23.99 -13.30 -4.23
CA ILE A 238 -24.74 -12.07 -3.94
C ILE A 238 -26.19 -12.37 -3.57
N GLU A 239 -26.83 -13.33 -4.23
CA GLU A 239 -28.20 -13.75 -3.95
C GLU A 239 -28.34 -14.52 -2.62
N LEU A 240 -27.30 -15.27 -2.24
CA LEU A 240 -27.27 -16.10 -1.02
C LEU A 240 -26.86 -15.32 0.24
N ALA A 241 -26.13 -14.22 0.09
CA ALA A 241 -25.58 -13.46 1.20
C ALA A 241 -26.65 -12.77 2.06
N LYS A 242 -26.38 -12.64 3.37
CA LYS A 242 -27.24 -11.90 4.32
C LYS A 242 -27.29 -10.41 4.00
N THR A 243 -26.13 -9.82 3.66
CA THR A 243 -26.02 -8.44 3.18
C THR A 243 -24.92 -8.37 2.14
N VAL A 244 -25.03 -7.44 1.20
CA VAL A 244 -24.00 -7.21 0.17
C VAL A 244 -23.57 -5.75 0.19
N THR A 245 -22.26 -5.52 0.23
CA THR A 245 -21.65 -4.18 0.08
C THR A 245 -20.70 -4.20 -1.11
N TYR A 246 -20.81 -3.21 -2.00
CA TYR A 246 -19.99 -3.10 -3.20
C TYR A 246 -18.95 -1.99 -3.08
N TYR A 247 -17.76 -2.26 -3.58
CA TYR A 247 -16.69 -1.27 -3.73
C TYR A 247 -16.22 -1.22 -5.18
N PRO A 248 -16.95 -0.52 -6.06
CA PRO A 248 -16.60 -0.44 -7.48
C PRO A 248 -15.28 0.29 -7.74
N GLY A 249 -14.63 -0.07 -8.83
CA GLY A 249 -13.39 0.54 -9.33
C GLY A 249 -12.29 -0.47 -9.63
N CYS A 250 -11.15 0.04 -10.11
CA CYS A 250 -9.97 -0.78 -10.41
C CYS A 250 -8.80 -0.37 -9.51
N ALA A 251 -8.50 -1.31 -8.59
CA ALA A 251 -7.87 -1.13 -7.29
C ALA A 251 -8.47 0.04 -6.49
N PRO A 252 -9.71 -0.10 -5.95
CA PRO A 252 -10.42 1.02 -5.33
C PRO A 252 -9.76 1.43 -4.01
N VAL A 253 -8.86 2.42 -4.06
CA VAL A 253 -8.06 2.87 -2.90
C VAL A 253 -8.91 3.29 -1.71
N TYR A 254 -10.08 3.86 -1.98
CA TYR A 254 -11.00 4.32 -0.93
C TYR A 254 -11.49 3.18 -0.04
N ILE A 255 -11.40 1.91 -0.48
CA ILE A 255 -11.70 0.73 0.35
C ILE A 255 -10.91 0.75 1.64
N PHE A 256 -9.66 1.22 1.59
CA PHE A 256 -8.80 1.36 2.76
C PHE A 256 -9.54 2.05 3.92
N SER A 257 -10.29 3.12 3.63
CA SER A 257 -11.07 3.86 4.62
C SER A 257 -12.51 3.36 4.73
N GLN A 258 -13.13 3.03 3.60
CA GLN A 258 -14.56 2.73 3.54
C GLN A 258 -14.90 1.37 4.14
N LEU A 259 -14.10 0.33 3.88
CA LEU A 259 -14.32 -1.00 4.47
C LEU A 259 -14.19 -0.95 6.00
N ASN A 260 -13.19 -0.25 6.53
CA ASN A 260 -13.08 0.00 7.96
C ASN A 260 -14.35 0.69 8.52
N THR A 261 -14.83 1.74 7.84
CA THR A 261 -16.03 2.48 8.26
C THR A 261 -17.28 1.58 8.25
N ASP A 262 -17.43 0.74 7.23
CA ASP A 262 -18.59 -0.13 7.09
C ASP A 262 -18.57 -1.27 8.12
N LEU A 263 -17.39 -1.83 8.42
CA LEU A 263 -17.22 -2.79 9.51
C LEU A 263 -17.56 -2.17 10.87
N GLN A 264 -17.12 -0.93 11.13
CA GLN A 264 -17.47 -0.23 12.38
C GLN A 264 -18.98 0.05 12.48
N LYS A 265 -19.65 0.39 11.37
CA LYS A 265 -21.12 0.54 11.33
C LYS A 265 -21.84 -0.78 11.60
N LEU A 266 -21.34 -1.90 11.05
CA LEU A 266 -21.91 -3.22 11.32
C LEU A 266 -21.74 -3.65 12.78
N ALA A 267 -20.72 -3.13 13.48
CA ALA A 267 -20.49 -3.42 14.89
C ALA A 267 -21.45 -2.69 15.83
N GLN A 268 -22.02 -1.54 15.42
CA GLN A 268 -23.01 -0.77 16.17
C GLN A 268 -24.40 -1.43 16.12
#